data_AF-A0A920FUX2-F1
#
_entry.id   AF-A0A920FUX2-F1
#
_cell.length_a   1.000
_cell.length_b   1.000
_cell.length_c   1.000
_cell.angle_alpha   90.00
_cell.angle_beta   90.00
_cell.angle_gamma   90.00
#
_symmetry.space_group_name_H-M   'P 1'
#
loop_
_entity.id
_entity.type
_entity.pdbx_description
1 polymer ?
#
loop_
_entity_poly.entity_id
_entity_poly.type
_entity_poly.pdbx_seq_one_letter_code
_entity_poly.pdbx_strand_id
1 'polypeptide(L)'
;MLSSFLKKNQNKIHKAILISAGAVDKDQTPLPYYDYSLFDGQILNILGDKDHNSVKHFAEYILSLNIKNFQNIIISDAGHYYKGKISSLATQVNKWLKLD
;
A
#
# COMPACT_ATOMS: atom_id res chain seq x y z
N MET A 1 2.11 -15.39 0.49
CA MET A 1 3.22 -15.35 -0.49
C MET A 1 4.12 -14.13 -0.28
N LEU A 2 3.59 -12.89 -0.29
CA LEU A 2 4.37 -11.67 0.01
C LEU A 2 4.98 -11.66 1.42
N SER A 3 4.22 -12.10 2.43
CA SER A 3 4.69 -12.20 3.82
C SER A 3 5.95 -13.05 3.98
N SER A 4 5.96 -14.24 3.37
CA SER A 4 7.13 -15.13 3.38
C SER A 4 8.32 -14.54 2.62
N PHE A 5 8.07 -13.78 1.56
CA PHE A 5 9.11 -13.10 0.79
C PHE A 5 9.75 -11.96 1.58
N LEU A 6 8.94 -11.10 2.20
CA LEU A 6 9.42 -10.00 3.03
C LEU A 6 10.21 -10.52 4.23
N LYS A 7 9.68 -11.52 4.96
CA LYS A 7 10.37 -12.15 6.09
C LYS A 7 11.73 -12.75 5.73
N LYS A 8 11.85 -13.37 4.54
CA LYS A 8 13.12 -13.93 4.06
C LYS A 8 14.14 -12.85 3.65
N ASN A 9 13.68 -11.64 3.33
CA ASN A 9 14.50 -10.58 2.74
C ASN A 9 14.47 -9.28 3.56
N GLN A 10 14.18 -9.34 4.86
CA GLN A 10 13.99 -8.17 5.73
C GLN A 10 15.18 -7.19 5.65
N ASN A 11 16.40 -7.71 5.59
CA ASN A 11 17.63 -6.89 5.53
C ASN A 11 18.03 -6.47 4.10
N LYS A 12 17.22 -6.77 3.09
CA LYS A 12 17.52 -6.48 1.68
C LYS A 12 16.52 -5.52 1.04
N ILE A 13 15.32 -5.41 1.61
CA ILE A 13 14.23 -4.59 1.07
C ILE A 13 14.08 -3.35 1.94
N HIS A 14 14.55 -2.22 1.41
CA HIS A 14 14.54 -0.94 2.11
C HIS A 14 13.26 -0.14 1.87
N LYS A 15 12.61 -0.37 0.72
CA LYS A 15 11.42 0.36 0.28
C LYS A 15 10.41 -0.62 -0.31
N ALA A 16 9.14 -0.49 0.05
CA ALA A 16 8.02 -1.23 -0.52
C ALA A 16 6.93 -0.26 -0.96
N ILE A 17 6.37 -0.48 -2.15
CA ILE A 17 5.26 0.30 -2.68
C ILE A 17 4.06 -0.62 -2.87
N LEU A 18 2.95 -0.26 -2.25
CA LEU A 18 1.67 -0.96 -2.31
C LEU A 18 0.69 -0.10 -3.12
N ILE A 19 0.10 -0.65 -4.18
CA ILE A 19 -0.83 0.06 -5.06
C ILE A 19 -2.16 -0.69 -5.05
N SER A 20 -3.23 -0.03 -4.60
CA SER A 20 -4.57 -0.62 -4.43
C SER A 20 -4.54 -1.95 -3.67
N ALA A 21 -3.67 -2.02 -2.66
CA ALA A 21 -3.52 -3.20 -1.83
C ALA A 21 -4.76 -3.42 -0.96
N GLY A 22 -5.04 -4.69 -0.64
CA GLY A 22 -6.26 -5.07 0.07
C GLY A 22 -7.50 -5.18 -0.83
N ALA A 23 -7.34 -5.02 -2.16
CA ALA A 23 -8.38 -5.42 -3.10
C ALA A 23 -8.65 -6.93 -2.97
N VAL A 24 -9.90 -7.27 -2.72
CA VAL A 24 -10.41 -8.63 -2.65
C VAL A 24 -11.70 -8.69 -3.46
N ASP A 25 -12.08 -9.89 -3.89
CA ASP A 25 -13.37 -10.09 -4.55
C ASP A 25 -14.51 -9.70 -3.60
N LYS A 26 -15.65 -9.31 -4.17
CA LYS A 26 -16.81 -8.72 -3.46
C LYS A 26 -17.26 -9.53 -2.23
N ASP A 27 -17.04 -10.83 -2.23
CA ASP A 27 -17.49 -11.76 -1.18
C ASP A 27 -16.34 -12.33 -0.34
N GLN A 28 -15.12 -11.81 -0.49
CA GLN A 28 -13.96 -12.25 0.27
C GLN A 28 -13.70 -11.29 1.42
N THR A 29 -13.60 -11.84 2.63
CA THR A 29 -13.03 -11.11 3.76
C THR A 29 -11.52 -11.05 3.57
N PRO A 30 -10.91 -9.86 3.67
CA PRO A 30 -9.46 -9.80 3.64
C PRO A 30 -8.89 -10.66 4.77
N LEU A 31 -7.97 -11.57 4.43
CA LEU A 31 -7.24 -12.34 5.44
C LEU A 31 -6.57 -11.37 6.40
N PRO A 32 -6.51 -11.67 7.72
CA PRO A 32 -5.85 -10.83 8.70
C PRO A 32 -4.45 -10.51 8.18
N TYR A 33 -4.26 -9.24 7.85
CA TYR A 33 -3.16 -8.81 7.02
C TYR A 33 -1.84 -9.02 7.77
N TYR A 34 -0.77 -9.20 7.00
CA TYR A 34 0.60 -9.29 7.48
C TYR A 34 0.84 -8.25 8.58
N ASP A 35 1.52 -8.66 9.65
CA ASP A 35 1.98 -7.73 10.67
C ASP A 35 3.16 -6.92 10.08
N TYR A 36 2.81 -5.83 9.39
CA TYR A 36 3.77 -4.92 8.77
C TYR A 36 4.64 -4.19 9.80
N SER A 37 4.36 -4.30 11.11
CA SER A 37 5.28 -3.83 12.15
C SER A 37 6.63 -4.56 12.12
N LEU A 38 6.68 -5.77 11.54
CA LEU A 38 7.89 -6.57 11.38
C LEU A 38 8.75 -6.19 10.17
N PHE A 39 8.38 -5.11 9.45
CA PHE A 39 9.14 -4.60 8.33
C PHE A 39 9.83 -3.29 8.72
N ASP A 40 11.16 -3.33 8.76
CA ASP A 40 11.98 -2.19 9.18
C ASP A 40 12.20 -1.14 8.07
N GLY A 41 11.85 -1.48 6.82
CA GLY A 41 11.96 -0.58 5.67
C GLY A 41 10.83 0.46 5.59
N GLN A 42 10.88 1.30 4.57
CA GLN A 42 9.84 2.30 4.28
C GLN A 42 8.72 1.69 3.43
N ILE A 43 7.47 1.99 3.76
CA ILE A 43 6.29 1.55 3.03
C ILE A 43 5.53 2.77 2.51
N LEU A 44 5.36 2.83 1.20
CA LEU A 44 4.38 3.70 0.56
C LEU A 44 3.15 2.89 0.20
N ASN A 45 1.99 3.29 0.70
CA ASN A 45 0.70 2.75 0.25
C ASN A 45 -0.07 3.82 -0.53
N ILE A 46 -0.50 3.46 -1.73
CA ILE A 46 -1.24 4.33 -2.64
C ILE A 46 -2.60 3.71 -2.92
N LEU A 47 -3.64 4.51 -2.75
CA LEU A 47 -5.02 4.13 -3.03
C LEU A 47 -5.77 5.23 -3.77
N GLY A 48 -6.76 4.83 -4.55
CA GLY A 48 -7.74 5.75 -5.12
C GLY A 48 -8.91 6.00 -4.15
N ASP A 49 -9.44 7.23 -4.11
CA ASP A 49 -10.61 7.56 -3.29
C ASP A 49 -11.93 6.92 -3.79
N LYS A 50 -11.97 6.50 -5.05
CA LYS A 50 -13.07 5.73 -5.68
C LYS A 50 -12.74 4.25 -5.82
N ASP A 51 -11.65 3.77 -5.21
CA ASP A 51 -11.31 2.35 -5.17
C ASP A 51 -12.30 1.57 -4.28
N HIS A 52 -12.21 0.24 -4.33
CA HIS A 52 -13.03 -0.67 -3.54
C HIS A 52 -12.92 -0.36 -2.04
N ASN A 53 -14.01 -0.55 -1.30
CA ASN A 53 -14.01 -0.31 0.15
C ASN A 53 -12.99 -1.20 0.90
N SER A 54 -12.67 -2.39 0.38
CA SER A 54 -11.65 -3.25 0.97
C SER A 54 -10.25 -2.64 0.94
N VAL A 55 -9.93 -1.87 -0.11
CA VAL A 55 -8.65 -1.13 -0.21
C VAL A 55 -8.61 -0.02 0.85
N LYS A 56 -9.74 0.66 1.08
CA LYS A 56 -9.86 1.70 2.11
C LYS A 56 -9.70 1.12 3.51
N HIS A 57 -10.42 0.04 3.82
CA HIS A 57 -10.31 -0.66 5.09
C HIS A 57 -8.89 -1.20 5.34
N PHE A 58 -8.21 -1.67 4.30
CA PHE A 58 -6.79 -2.07 4.41
C PHE A 58 -5.88 -0.90 4.79
N ALA A 59 -6.08 0.26 4.15
CA ALA A 59 -5.30 1.46 4.44
C ALA A 59 -5.52 1.94 5.89
N GLU A 60 -6.75 1.88 6.39
CA GLU A 60 -7.10 2.18 7.79
C GLU A 60 -6.47 1.17 8.76
N TYR A 61 -6.54 -0.12 8.44
CA TYR A 61 -5.91 -1.17 9.23
C TYR A 61 -4.40 -0.96 9.35
N ILE A 62 -3.69 -0.69 8.25
CA ILE A 62 -2.24 -0.48 8.32
C ILE A 62 -1.90 0.77 9.14
N LEU A 63 -2.66 1.85 9.01
CA LEU A 63 -2.48 3.04 9.85
C LEU A 63 -2.62 2.69 11.34
N SER A 64 -3.54 1.80 11.70
CA SER A 64 -3.72 1.35 13.09
C SER A 64 -2.52 0.58 13.66
N LEU A 65 -1.67 0.00 12.81
CA LEU A 65 -0.45 -0.70 13.24
C LEU A 65 0.69 0.25 13.67
N ASN A 66 0.52 1.57 13.48
CA ASN A 66 1.47 2.61 13.90
C ASN A 66 2.92 2.36 13.44
N ILE A 67 3.07 1.96 12.17
CA ILE A 67 4.38 1.65 11.57
C ILE A 67 5.15 2.95 11.37
N LYS A 68 6.38 2.99 11.90
CA LYS A 68 7.20 4.21 11.94
C LYS A 68 7.50 4.81 10.55
N ASN A 69 7.71 3.95 9.55
CA ASN A 69 8.16 4.36 8.22
C ASN A 69 7.08 4.14 7.15
N PHE A 70 5.82 4.45 7.48
CA PHE A 70 4.67 4.26 6.59
C PHE A 70 4.08 5.59 6.11
N GLN A 71 3.73 5.65 4.83
CA GLN A 71 3.02 6.77 4.24
C GLN A 71 1.83 6.30 3.40
N ASN A 72 0.68 6.95 3.59
CA ASN A 72 -0.49 6.82 2.72
C ASN A 72 -0.59 7.99 1.76
N ILE A 73 -0.82 7.71 0.48
CA ILE A 73 -1.17 8.71 -0.54
C ILE A 73 -2.51 8.32 -1.18
N ILE A 74 -3.46 9.25 -1.13
CA ILE A 74 -4.76 9.10 -1.79
C ILE A 74 -4.74 9.88 -3.11
N ILE A 75 -5.06 9.21 -4.20
CA ILE A 75 -5.25 9.85 -5.50
C ILE A 75 -6.74 10.15 -5.69
N SER A 76 -7.07 11.43 -5.80
CA SER A 76 -8.45 11.89 -5.98
C SER A 76 -9.02 11.45 -7.33
N ASP A 77 -10.31 11.13 -7.33
CA ASP A 77 -11.06 10.68 -8.50
C ASP A 77 -10.42 9.48 -9.20
N ALA A 78 -9.84 8.56 -8.43
CA ALA A 78 -9.19 7.35 -8.92
C ALA A 78 -9.90 6.10 -8.40
N GLY A 79 -10.24 5.19 -9.31
CA GLY A 79 -10.70 3.83 -8.98
C GLY A 79 -9.55 2.82 -9.02
N HIS A 80 -9.88 1.54 -8.82
CA HIS A 80 -8.93 0.43 -8.73
C HIS A 80 -7.87 0.38 -9.84
N TYR A 81 -8.26 0.70 -11.07
CA TYR A 81 -7.39 0.64 -12.24
C TYR A 81 -6.71 1.97 -12.59
N TYR A 82 -6.90 3.03 -11.80
CA TYR A 82 -6.33 4.38 -12.04
C TYR A 82 -6.52 4.90 -13.47
N LYS A 83 -7.65 4.57 -14.13
CA LYS A 83 -7.94 5.01 -15.50
C LYS A 83 -7.91 6.54 -15.57
N GLY A 84 -7.10 7.10 -16.47
CA GLY A 84 -6.89 8.55 -16.59
C GLY A 84 -6.05 9.19 -15.48
N LYS A 85 -5.56 8.41 -14.51
CA LYS A 85 -4.79 8.89 -13.35
C LYS A 85 -3.39 8.26 -13.23
N ILE A 86 -2.97 7.45 -14.21
CA ILE A 86 -1.64 6.78 -14.21
C ILE A 86 -0.49 7.78 -14.08
N SER A 87 -0.55 8.92 -14.77
CA SER A 87 0.49 9.96 -14.66
C SER A 87 0.58 10.54 -13.25
N SER A 88 -0.56 10.73 -12.58
CA SER A 88 -0.62 11.17 -11.19
C SER A 88 -0.02 10.11 -10.25
N LEU A 89 -0.37 8.83 -10.45
CA LEU A 89 0.22 7.71 -9.70
C LEU A 89 1.74 7.67 -9.84
N ALA A 90 2.25 7.68 -11.07
CA ALA A 90 3.68 7.67 -11.36
C ALA A 90 4.40 8.88 -10.75
N THR A 91 3.77 10.06 -10.78
CA THR A 91 4.32 11.28 -10.16
C THR A 91 4.49 11.12 -8.65
N GLN A 92 3.49 10.56 -7.96
CA GLN A 92 3.56 10.35 -6.50
C GLN A 92 4.63 9.32 -6.14
N VAL A 93 4.70 8.21 -6.87
CA VAL A 93 5.75 7.19 -6.69
C VAL A 93 7.13 7.80 -6.89
N ASN A 94 7.35 8.55 -7.98
CA ASN A 94 8.64 9.15 -8.28
C ASN A 94 9.06 10.20 -7.25
N LYS A 95 8.11 10.99 -6.72
CA LYS A 95 8.40 11.94 -5.64
C LYS A 95 8.86 11.22 -4.40
N TRP A 96 8.16 10.16 -4.01
CA TRP A 96 8.49 9.38 -2.81
C TRP A 96 9.82 8.64 -2.91
N LEU A 97 10.12 8.05 -4.08
CA LEU A 97 11.39 7.35 -4.30
C LEU A 97 12.62 8.26 -4.14
N LYS A 98 12.47 9.56 -4.44
CA LYS A 98 13.50 10.59 -4.30
C LYS A 98 13.61 11.19 -2.89
N LEU A 99 12.73 10.81 -1.96
CA LEU A 99 12.91 11.13 -0.55
C LEU A 99 13.96 10.15 -0.01
N ASP A 100 15.11 10.68 0.39
CA ASP A 100 16.16 9.93 1.08
C ASP A 100 15.79 9.73 2.55
#